data_AF-A0AAV9VDC9-F1
#
_entry.id   AF-A0AAV9VDC9-F1
#
_cell.length_a   1.000
_cell.length_b   1.000
_cell.length_c   1.000
_cell.angle_alpha   90.00
_cell.angle_beta   90.00
_cell.angle_gamma   90.00
#
_symmetry.space_group_name_H-M   'P 1'
#
loop_
_entity.id
_entity.type
_entity.pdbx_description
1 polymer ?
#
loop_
_entity_poly.entity_id
_entity_poly.type
_entity_poly.pdbx_seq_one_letter_code
_entity_poly.pdbx_strand_id
1 'polypeptide(L)'
;MIPIFPEEILLKNPQFKTVFQDLTTNKLNHDASTKLSNEGAKEHQDVDKRLMVLREDLAKNKIIRQRLTHTLDELPADLKEVVDLYLSTQDSGAVLRKDDEAFFLEGLPLLCKSLNKILLEDATDLANMCGEDVNPFALPSAIADRLASLHTHRETLHSLRSQSLRRSTALADLHRLLLSTTIQLIERQKHGIPSRAAKAQARHLALVADSLDGKLRIMHLEALERTYDPDTNATLAFYKEHLEDAKTRLRRRAARAEGELSEYEGFGEQMKRDVERYAALLEELDRTKADIRRLGGDA
;
A
#
# COMPACT_ATOMS: atom_id res chain seq x y z
N MET A 1 -32.11 15.77 -5.05
CA MET A 1 -31.75 14.36 -4.78
C MET A 1 -32.41 13.91 -3.49
N ILE A 2 -33.22 12.86 -3.55
CA ILE A 2 -33.82 12.26 -2.35
C ILE A 2 -32.73 11.49 -1.60
N PRO A 3 -32.54 11.72 -0.28
CA PRO A 3 -31.55 10.99 0.51
C PRO A 3 -31.84 9.48 0.52
N ILE A 4 -30.81 8.68 0.24
CA ILE A 4 -30.89 7.22 0.27
C ILE A 4 -30.68 6.78 1.71
N PHE A 5 -31.69 6.16 2.33
CA PHE A 5 -31.61 5.65 3.69
C PHE A 5 -31.30 4.15 3.70
N PRO A 6 -30.46 3.67 4.63
CA PRO A 6 -30.28 2.24 4.89
C PRO A 6 -31.62 1.60 5.27
N GLU A 7 -31.90 0.40 4.74
CA GLU A 7 -33.14 -0.35 5.04
C GLU A 7 -33.33 -0.59 6.55
N GLU A 8 -32.24 -0.69 7.31
CA GLU A 8 -32.25 -0.84 8.77
C GLU A 8 -32.95 0.33 9.50
N ILE A 9 -32.82 1.56 8.99
CA ILE A 9 -33.44 2.76 9.58
C ILE A 9 -34.93 2.81 9.23
N LEU A 10 -35.29 2.37 8.02
CA LEU A 10 -36.67 2.27 7.56
C LEU A 10 -37.43 1.15 8.29
N LEU A 11 -36.77 0.06 8.67
CA LEU A 11 -37.35 -1.02 9.47
C LEU A 11 -37.59 -0.61 10.93
N LYS A 12 -36.72 0.23 11.50
CA LYS A 12 -36.87 0.75 12.88
C LYS A 12 -38.02 1.75 13.02
N ASN A 13 -38.41 2.45 11.96
CA ASN A 13 -39.47 3.46 11.98
C ASN A 13 -40.52 3.21 10.88
N PRO A 14 -41.53 2.36 11.14
CA PRO A 14 -42.51 1.96 10.13
C PRO A 14 -43.38 3.13 9.62
N GLN A 15 -43.71 4.10 10.47
CA GLN A 15 -44.46 5.30 10.07
C GLN A 15 -43.62 6.22 9.16
N PHE A 16 -42.32 6.31 9.40
CA PHE A 16 -41.43 7.07 8.52
C PHE A 16 -41.26 6.34 7.17
N LYS A 17 -41.20 5.00 7.18
CA LYS A 17 -41.12 4.19 5.97
C LYS A 17 -42.33 4.39 5.06
N THR A 18 -43.55 4.43 5.62
CA THR A 18 -44.76 4.64 4.81
C THR A 18 -44.79 6.04 4.19
N VAL A 19 -44.45 7.07 4.95
CA VAL A 19 -44.36 8.45 4.44
C VAL A 19 -43.24 8.61 3.41
N PHE A 20 -42.07 8.03 3.66
CA PHE A 20 -40.95 8.07 2.72
C PHE A 20 -41.27 7.32 1.42
N GLN A 21 -41.95 6.17 1.51
CA GLN A 21 -42.46 5.46 0.34
C GLN A 21 -43.47 6.30 -0.42
N ASP A 22 -44.51 6.84 0.22
CA ASP A 22 -45.53 7.67 -0.44
C ASP A 22 -44.92 8.93 -1.10
N LEU A 23 -43.95 9.57 -0.44
CA LEU A 23 -43.23 10.71 -0.99
C LEU A 23 -42.38 10.33 -2.21
N THR A 24 -41.67 9.19 -2.17
CA THR A 24 -40.79 8.75 -3.27
C THR A 24 -41.56 8.13 -4.44
N THR A 25 -42.67 7.43 -4.18
CA THR A 25 -43.44 6.72 -5.21
C THR A 25 -44.53 7.61 -5.82
N ASN A 26 -45.30 8.33 -5.01
CA ASN A 26 -46.50 9.03 -5.47
C ASN A 26 -46.30 10.54 -5.62
N LYS A 27 -45.49 11.18 -4.78
CA LYS A 27 -45.43 12.65 -4.70
C LYS A 27 -44.21 13.31 -5.33
N LEU A 28 -43.06 12.62 -5.42
CA LEU A 28 -41.80 13.21 -5.88
C LEU A 28 -41.16 12.40 -7.02
N ASN A 29 -40.48 13.10 -7.92
CA ASN A 29 -39.56 12.57 -8.92
C ASN A 29 -38.19 12.30 -8.29
N HIS A 30 -37.31 11.58 -9.00
CA HIS A 30 -35.99 11.16 -8.48
C HIS A 30 -35.06 12.37 -8.18
N ASP A 31 -35.29 13.50 -8.83
CA ASP A 31 -34.60 14.78 -8.58
C ASP A 31 -35.11 15.52 -7.33
N ALA A 32 -36.22 15.07 -6.73
CA ALA A 32 -37.00 15.68 -5.67
C ALA A 32 -37.98 16.79 -6.11
N SER A 33 -38.30 16.89 -7.41
CA SER A 33 -39.41 17.72 -7.88
C SER A 33 -40.75 17.04 -7.56
N THR A 34 -41.84 17.80 -7.46
CA THR A 34 -43.19 17.26 -7.27
C THR A 34 -43.70 16.56 -8.53
N LYS A 35 -44.32 15.38 -8.37
CA LYS A 35 -45.07 14.68 -9.40
C LYS A 35 -46.40 15.41 -9.60
N LEU A 36 -46.53 16.12 -10.71
CA LEU A 36 -47.78 16.74 -11.13
C LEU A 36 -48.74 15.68 -11.68
N SER A 37 -50.04 15.83 -11.41
CA SER A 37 -51.08 15.09 -12.12
C SER A 37 -50.96 15.37 -13.62
N ASN A 38 -51.43 14.47 -14.49
CA ASN A 38 -51.41 14.69 -15.95
C ASN A 38 -52.11 16.00 -16.37
N GLU A 39 -53.14 16.43 -15.63
CA GLU A 39 -53.81 17.71 -15.83
C GLU A 39 -52.94 18.90 -15.35
N GLY A 40 -52.38 18.81 -14.14
CA GLY A 40 -51.46 19.83 -13.62
C GLY A 40 -50.18 19.96 -14.44
N ALA A 41 -49.67 18.89 -15.04
CA ALA A 41 -48.53 18.92 -15.94
C ALA A 41 -48.85 19.67 -17.24
N LYS A 42 -50.07 19.51 -17.78
CA LYS A 42 -50.55 20.26 -18.94
C LYS A 42 -50.74 21.75 -18.61
N GLU A 43 -51.36 22.05 -17.48
CA GLU A 43 -51.54 23.44 -17.03
C GLU A 43 -50.19 24.14 -16.81
N HIS A 44 -49.23 23.47 -16.16
CA HIS A 44 -47.88 23.98 -16.01
C HIS A 44 -47.21 24.22 -17.37
N GLN A 45 -47.32 23.26 -18.30
CA GLN A 45 -46.78 23.41 -19.64
C GLN A 45 -47.40 24.59 -20.40
N ASP A 46 -48.71 24.81 -20.25
CA ASP A 46 -49.42 25.91 -20.90
C ASP A 46 -49.09 27.26 -20.26
N VAL A 47 -48.91 27.30 -18.94
CA VAL A 47 -48.37 28.48 -18.25
C VAL A 47 -46.95 28.77 -18.71
N ASP A 48 -46.07 27.76 -18.81
CA ASP A 48 -44.70 27.93 -19.27
C ASP A 48 -44.63 28.45 -20.71
N LYS A 49 -45.50 27.95 -21.60
CA LYS A 49 -45.64 28.49 -22.97
C LYS A 49 -46.07 29.95 -22.96
N ARG A 50 -47.08 30.32 -22.17
CA ARG A 50 -47.52 31.74 -22.06
C ARG A 50 -46.42 32.62 -21.49
N LEU A 51 -45.71 32.13 -20.49
CA LEU A 51 -44.60 32.83 -19.85
C LEU A 51 -43.44 33.02 -20.83
N MET A 52 -43.12 32.01 -21.65
CA MET A 52 -42.15 32.10 -22.74
C MET A 52 -42.51 33.24 -23.71
N VAL A 53 -43.76 33.28 -24.20
CA VAL A 53 -44.23 34.33 -25.12
C VAL A 53 -44.11 35.71 -24.47
N LEU A 54 -44.59 35.88 -23.23
CA LEU A 54 -44.50 37.17 -22.53
C LEU A 54 -43.06 37.60 -22.27
N ARG A 55 -42.16 36.65 -21.97
CA ARG A 55 -40.72 36.93 -21.79
C ARG A 55 -40.07 37.33 -23.10
N GLU A 56 -40.43 36.66 -24.20
CA GLU A 56 -39.94 37.00 -25.53
C GLU A 56 -40.37 38.42 -25.92
N ASP A 57 -41.64 38.77 -25.70
CA ASP A 57 -42.18 40.10 -25.98
C ASP A 57 -41.51 41.18 -25.11
N LEU A 58 -41.36 40.92 -23.81
CA LEU A 58 -40.63 41.83 -22.91
C LEU A 58 -39.19 42.00 -23.38
N ALA A 59 -38.49 40.90 -23.71
CA ALA A 59 -37.11 40.96 -24.17
C ALA A 59 -36.98 41.76 -25.47
N LYS A 60 -37.85 41.53 -26.46
CA LYS A 60 -37.92 42.30 -27.71
C LYS A 60 -38.08 43.79 -27.40
N ASN A 61 -39.08 44.16 -26.59
CA ASN A 61 -39.36 45.55 -26.24
C ASN A 61 -38.18 46.20 -25.51
N LYS A 62 -37.53 45.46 -24.60
CA LYS A 62 -36.37 45.97 -23.85
C LYS A 62 -35.16 46.19 -24.76
N ILE A 63 -34.86 45.24 -25.65
CA ILE A 63 -33.75 45.36 -26.61
C ILE A 63 -34.00 46.54 -27.54
N ILE A 64 -35.21 46.63 -28.12
CA ILE A 64 -35.58 47.73 -29.02
C ILE A 64 -35.46 49.07 -28.28
N ARG A 65 -35.99 49.18 -27.05
CA ARG A 65 -35.92 50.41 -26.26
C ARG A 65 -34.48 50.81 -25.93
N GLN A 66 -33.66 49.88 -25.46
CA GLN A 66 -32.25 50.15 -25.16
C GLN A 66 -31.48 50.59 -26.40
N ARG A 67 -31.71 49.92 -27.54
CA ARG A 67 -31.02 50.29 -28.79
C ARG A 67 -31.56 51.58 -29.39
N LEU A 68 -32.85 51.87 -29.27
CA LEU A 68 -33.43 53.15 -29.64
C LEU A 68 -32.77 54.30 -28.87
N THR A 69 -32.55 54.15 -27.56
CA THR A 69 -31.86 55.19 -26.77
C THR A 69 -30.41 55.41 -27.21
N HIS A 70 -29.73 54.39 -27.76
CA HIS A 70 -28.39 54.52 -28.32
C HIS A 70 -28.38 55.10 -29.74
N THR A 71 -29.39 54.80 -30.56
CA THR A 71 -29.51 55.37 -31.91
C THR A 71 -29.85 56.84 -31.88
N LEU A 72 -30.48 57.34 -30.80
CA LEU A 72 -30.88 58.75 -30.64
C LEU A 72 -29.73 59.72 -30.94
N ASP A 73 -28.47 59.35 -30.71
CA ASP A 73 -27.33 60.22 -30.97
C ASP A 73 -27.10 60.50 -32.47
N GLU A 74 -27.50 59.59 -33.37
CA GLU A 74 -27.27 59.65 -34.82
C GLU A 74 -28.44 60.25 -35.62
N LEU A 75 -29.60 60.52 -34.99
CA LEU A 75 -30.81 61.03 -35.66
C LEU A 75 -30.85 62.56 -35.81
N PRO A 76 -31.68 63.12 -36.71
CA PRO A 76 -32.01 64.54 -36.74
C PRO A 76 -32.66 65.02 -35.44
N ALA A 77 -32.33 66.23 -34.97
CA ALA A 77 -32.77 66.76 -33.68
C ALA A 77 -34.29 66.68 -33.46
N ASP A 78 -35.08 67.00 -34.49
CA ASP A 78 -36.54 66.98 -34.44
C ASP A 78 -37.11 65.56 -34.26
N LEU A 79 -36.46 64.55 -34.86
CA LEU A 79 -36.85 63.14 -34.68
C LEU A 79 -36.43 62.59 -33.31
N LYS A 80 -35.35 63.11 -32.72
CA LYS A 80 -34.92 62.71 -31.37
C LYS A 80 -35.94 63.11 -30.32
N GLU A 81 -36.45 64.35 -30.40
CA GLU A 81 -37.43 64.89 -29.45
C GLU A 81 -38.74 64.09 -29.50
N VAL A 82 -39.21 63.74 -30.69
CA VAL A 82 -40.42 62.92 -30.87
C VAL A 82 -40.24 61.48 -30.38
N VAL A 83 -39.07 60.88 -30.59
CA VAL A 83 -38.76 59.53 -30.09
C VAL A 83 -38.64 59.52 -28.56
N ASP A 84 -38.01 60.52 -27.95
CA ASP A 84 -37.88 60.64 -26.49
C ASP A 84 -39.24 60.92 -25.82
N LEU A 85 -40.07 61.74 -26.47
CA LEU A 85 -41.47 61.92 -26.09
C LEU A 85 -42.24 60.60 -26.17
N TYR A 86 -42.04 59.78 -27.20
CA TYR A 86 -42.71 58.49 -27.35
C TYR A 86 -42.25 57.47 -26.28
N LEU A 87 -40.96 57.41 -25.99
CA LEU A 87 -40.39 56.52 -24.97
C LEU A 87 -40.84 56.89 -23.54
N SER A 88 -41.01 58.18 -23.25
CA SER A 88 -41.54 58.67 -21.96
C SER A 88 -43.07 58.54 -21.86
N THR A 89 -43.77 58.63 -23.00
CA THR A 89 -45.22 58.48 -23.09
C THR A 89 -45.70 57.05 -22.85
N GLN A 90 -44.95 56.03 -23.31
CA GLN A 90 -45.30 54.63 -23.06
C GLN A 90 -45.29 54.24 -21.57
N ASP A 91 -44.48 54.90 -20.74
CA ASP A 91 -44.44 54.65 -19.30
C ASP A 91 -45.50 55.45 -18.52
N SER A 92 -45.99 56.56 -19.09
CA SER A 92 -46.88 57.52 -18.42
C SER A 92 -48.33 57.52 -18.93
N GLY A 93 -48.61 56.84 -20.05
CA GLY A 93 -49.95 56.74 -20.64
C GLY A 93 -50.47 58.03 -21.30
N ALA A 94 -49.58 58.98 -21.59
CA ALA A 94 -49.95 60.21 -22.28
C ALA A 94 -50.36 59.94 -23.75
N VAL A 95 -51.13 60.85 -24.35
CA VAL A 95 -51.59 60.72 -25.75
C VAL A 95 -50.75 61.65 -26.61
N LEU A 96 -50.05 61.09 -27.61
CA LEU A 96 -49.25 61.86 -28.57
C LEU A 96 -50.16 62.76 -29.43
N ARG A 97 -49.64 63.92 -29.87
CA ARG A 97 -50.38 64.76 -30.82
C ARG A 97 -50.34 64.10 -32.20
N LYS A 98 -51.42 64.28 -32.98
CA LYS A 98 -51.55 63.69 -34.32
C LYS A 98 -50.45 64.12 -35.29
N ASP A 99 -49.93 65.33 -35.12
CA ASP A 99 -48.87 65.87 -35.98
C ASP A 99 -47.51 65.23 -35.66
N ASP A 100 -47.22 65.00 -34.38
CA ASP A 100 -46.01 64.30 -33.91
C ASP A 100 -46.05 62.82 -34.32
N GLU A 101 -47.24 62.21 -34.31
CA GLU A 101 -47.46 60.84 -34.79
C GLU A 101 -47.19 60.72 -36.29
N ALA A 102 -47.68 61.67 -37.11
CA ALA A 102 -47.43 61.68 -38.55
C ALA A 102 -45.93 61.84 -38.87
N PHE A 103 -45.22 62.72 -38.15
CA PHE A 103 -43.79 62.93 -38.32
C PHE A 103 -42.95 61.71 -37.90
N PHE A 104 -43.33 61.03 -36.81
CA PHE A 104 -42.70 59.77 -36.39
C PHE A 104 -42.88 58.68 -37.45
N LEU A 105 -44.08 58.56 -38.02
CA LEU A 105 -44.38 57.58 -39.08
C LEU A 105 -43.57 57.84 -40.36
N GLU A 106 -43.28 59.11 -40.67
CA GLU A 106 -42.42 59.48 -41.81
C GLU A 106 -40.94 59.19 -41.53
N GLY A 107 -40.49 59.32 -40.27
CA GLY A 107 -39.13 59.01 -39.83
C GLY A 107 -38.83 57.52 -39.59
N LEU A 108 -39.86 56.67 -39.53
CA LEU A 108 -39.74 55.23 -39.28
C LEU A 108 -38.71 54.51 -40.18
N PRO A 109 -38.65 54.74 -41.50
CA PRO A 109 -37.69 54.05 -42.36
C PRO A 109 -36.22 54.30 -41.97
N LEU A 110 -35.91 55.52 -41.51
CA LEU A 110 -34.56 55.89 -41.06
C LEU A 110 -34.22 55.27 -39.70
N LEU A 111 -35.18 55.26 -38.78
CA LEU A 111 -35.09 54.58 -37.48
C LEU A 111 -34.90 53.07 -37.67
N CYS A 112 -35.71 52.43 -38.52
CA CYS A 112 -35.61 51.02 -38.82
C CYS A 112 -34.26 50.65 -39.45
N LYS A 113 -33.72 51.50 -40.33
CA LYS A 113 -32.41 51.26 -40.97
C LYS A 113 -31.25 51.34 -39.97
N SER A 114 -31.25 52.36 -39.10
CA SER A 114 -30.21 52.53 -38.07
C SER A 114 -30.29 51.44 -37.00
N LEU A 115 -31.49 51.13 -36.51
CA LEU A 115 -31.70 50.01 -35.57
C LEU A 115 -31.26 48.68 -36.14
N ASN A 116 -31.63 48.37 -37.39
CA ASN A 116 -31.25 47.11 -38.02
C ASN A 116 -29.73 46.97 -38.16
N LYS A 117 -29.02 48.07 -38.46
CA LYS A 117 -27.56 48.09 -38.52
C LYS A 117 -26.95 47.71 -37.16
N ILE A 118 -27.37 48.36 -36.07
CA ILE A 118 -26.84 48.10 -34.73
C ILE A 118 -27.19 46.68 -34.26
N LEU A 119 -28.42 46.22 -34.51
CA LEU A 119 -28.84 44.86 -34.13
C LEU A 119 -28.06 43.79 -34.89
N LEU A 120 -27.70 44.04 -36.16
CA LEU A 120 -26.84 43.15 -36.92
C LEU A 120 -25.39 43.15 -36.38
N GLU A 121 -24.84 44.31 -36.02
CA GLU A 121 -23.53 44.43 -35.38
C GLU A 121 -23.48 43.64 -34.05
N ASP A 122 -24.47 43.85 -33.17
CA ASP A 122 -24.62 43.08 -31.93
C ASP A 122 -24.70 41.58 -32.18
N ALA A 123 -25.49 41.16 -33.18
CA ALA A 123 -25.66 39.76 -33.50
C ALA A 123 -24.38 39.14 -34.06
N THR A 124 -23.57 39.91 -34.80
CA THR A 124 -22.22 39.48 -35.24
C THR A 124 -21.24 39.38 -34.08
N ASP A 125 -21.28 40.31 -33.12
CA ASP A 125 -20.42 40.26 -31.94
C ASP A 125 -20.77 39.07 -31.03
N LEU A 126 -22.06 38.82 -30.82
CA LEU A 126 -22.55 37.64 -30.11
C LEU A 126 -22.14 36.34 -30.83
N ALA A 127 -22.18 36.32 -32.16
CA ALA A 127 -21.74 35.18 -32.95
C ALA A 127 -20.25 34.91 -32.79
N ASN A 128 -19.41 35.94 -32.87
CA ASN A 128 -17.97 35.85 -32.67
C ASN A 128 -17.62 35.33 -31.26
N MET A 129 -18.39 35.70 -30.23
CA MET A 129 -18.21 35.16 -28.87
C MET A 129 -18.59 33.69 -28.74
N CYS A 130 -19.50 33.19 -29.57
CA CYS A 130 -19.93 31.79 -29.55
C CYS A 130 -18.94 30.85 -30.27
N GLY A 131 -18.15 31.37 -31.20
CA GLY A 131 -17.08 30.68 -31.93
C GLY A 131 -16.76 31.39 -33.26
N GLU A 132 -15.67 30.99 -33.92
CA GLU A 132 -15.35 31.49 -35.27
C GLU A 132 -16.38 30.92 -36.28
N ASP A 133 -16.95 31.79 -37.12
CA ASP A 133 -17.85 31.47 -38.26
C ASP A 133 -19.33 31.12 -37.98
N VAL A 134 -19.92 31.54 -36.86
CA VAL A 134 -21.37 31.37 -36.66
C VAL A 134 -22.15 32.47 -37.40
N ASN A 135 -23.02 32.09 -38.33
CA ASN A 135 -23.97 33.06 -38.92
C ASN A 135 -24.89 33.63 -37.82
N PRO A 136 -25.13 34.96 -37.74
CA PRO A 136 -25.99 35.56 -36.72
C PRO A 136 -27.39 34.94 -36.63
N PHE A 137 -27.93 34.46 -37.75
CA PHE A 137 -29.24 33.80 -37.83
C PHE A 137 -29.25 32.35 -37.30
N ALA A 138 -28.09 31.70 -37.19
CA ALA A 138 -27.93 30.35 -36.65
C ALA A 138 -27.52 30.35 -35.15
N LEU A 139 -27.39 31.54 -34.54
CA LEU A 139 -27.02 31.70 -33.14
C LEU A 139 -27.99 30.99 -32.17
N PRO A 140 -29.33 31.07 -32.33
CA PRO A 140 -30.25 30.45 -31.38
C PRO A 140 -30.13 28.92 -31.33
N SER A 141 -29.98 28.27 -32.48
CA SER A 141 -29.77 26.82 -32.53
C SER A 141 -28.42 26.41 -31.94
N ALA A 142 -27.35 27.16 -32.26
CA ALA A 142 -26.03 26.89 -31.70
C ALA A 142 -25.99 27.04 -30.17
N ILE A 143 -26.68 28.04 -29.62
CA ILE A 143 -26.81 28.24 -28.16
C ILE A 143 -27.63 27.09 -27.54
N ALA A 144 -28.74 26.69 -28.18
CA ALA A 144 -29.56 25.59 -27.69
C ALA A 144 -28.77 24.25 -27.65
N ASP A 145 -28.01 23.95 -28.71
CA ASP A 145 -27.16 22.76 -28.79
C ASP A 145 -26.06 22.80 -27.72
N ARG A 146 -25.44 23.97 -27.50
CA ARG A 146 -24.41 24.14 -26.48
C ARG A 146 -24.97 23.99 -25.08
N LEU A 147 -26.15 24.53 -24.79
CA LEU A 147 -26.84 24.33 -23.51
C LEU A 147 -27.19 22.85 -23.30
N ALA A 148 -27.68 22.16 -24.33
CA ALA A 148 -27.92 20.71 -24.26
C ALA A 148 -26.63 19.93 -23.99
N SER A 149 -25.52 20.29 -24.64
CA SER A 149 -24.21 19.68 -24.38
C SER A 149 -23.72 19.93 -22.95
N LEU A 150 -23.92 21.14 -22.40
CA LEU A 150 -23.57 21.46 -21.02
C LEU A 150 -24.42 20.67 -20.03
N HIS A 151 -25.71 20.50 -20.30
CA HIS A 151 -26.59 19.67 -19.48
C HIS A 151 -26.10 18.22 -19.44
N THR A 152 -25.80 17.62 -20.59
CA THR A 152 -25.28 16.24 -20.64
C THR A 152 -23.91 16.10 -19.94
N HIS A 153 -23.01 17.08 -20.10
CA HIS A 153 -21.73 17.09 -19.39
C HIS A 153 -21.91 17.22 -17.88
N ARG A 154 -22.89 18.01 -17.43
CA ARG A 154 -23.21 18.14 -16.02
C ARG A 154 -23.76 16.83 -15.45
N GLU A 155 -24.66 16.17 -16.16
CA GLU A 155 -25.22 14.87 -15.75
C GLU A 155 -24.15 13.78 -15.67
N THR A 156 -23.28 13.68 -16.67
CA THR A 156 -22.16 12.73 -16.68
C THR A 156 -21.16 13.00 -15.55
N LEU A 157 -20.85 14.26 -15.27
CA LEU A 157 -20.00 14.63 -14.14
C LEU A 157 -20.64 14.26 -12.79
N HIS A 158 -21.95 14.47 -12.64
CA HIS A 158 -22.70 14.03 -11.46
C HIS A 158 -22.66 12.51 -11.30
N SER A 159 -22.88 11.75 -12.38
CA SER A 159 -22.85 10.29 -12.33
C SER A 159 -21.47 9.75 -11.98
N LEU A 160 -20.40 10.30 -12.57
CA LEU A 160 -19.01 9.95 -12.25
C LEU A 160 -18.66 10.24 -10.80
N ARG A 161 -19.04 11.41 -10.27
CA ARG A 161 -18.85 11.74 -8.85
C ARG A 161 -19.56 10.74 -7.93
N SER A 162 -20.80 10.37 -8.27
CA SER A 162 -21.55 9.38 -7.49
C SER A 162 -20.88 8.00 -7.51
N GLN A 163 -20.35 7.58 -8.66
CA GLN A 163 -19.66 6.30 -8.80
C GLN A 163 -18.34 6.28 -8.03
N SER A 164 -17.58 7.38 -8.08
CA SER A 164 -16.33 7.53 -7.32
C SER A 164 -16.58 7.43 -5.81
N LEU A 165 -17.61 8.12 -5.30
CA LEU A 165 -17.98 8.04 -3.89
C LEU A 165 -18.35 6.62 -3.47
N ARG A 166 -19.20 5.93 -4.26
CA ARG A 166 -19.58 4.53 -4.00
C ARG A 166 -18.38 3.58 -3.98
N ARG A 167 -17.42 3.76 -4.89
CA ARG A 167 -16.19 2.96 -4.92
C ARG A 167 -15.31 3.24 -3.71
N SER A 168 -15.17 4.50 -3.31
CA SER A 168 -14.39 4.88 -2.13
C SER A 168 -14.97 4.31 -0.84
N THR A 169 -16.30 4.29 -0.68
CA THR A 169 -16.94 3.68 0.49
C THR A 169 -16.73 2.17 0.51
N ALA A 170 -16.89 1.49 -0.63
CA ALA A 170 -16.65 0.05 -0.72
C ALA A 170 -15.19 -0.32 -0.41
N LEU A 171 -14.22 0.50 -0.87
CA LEU A 171 -12.81 0.31 -0.54
C LEU A 171 -12.55 0.47 0.96
N ALA A 172 -13.16 1.50 1.59
CA ALA A 172 -13.03 1.70 3.03
C ALA A 172 -13.60 0.52 3.84
N ASP A 173 -14.74 -0.03 3.42
CA ASP A 173 -15.33 -1.21 4.05
C ASP A 173 -14.45 -2.47 3.91
N LEU A 174 -13.90 -2.70 2.72
CA LEU A 174 -12.95 -3.80 2.50
C LEU A 174 -11.69 -3.63 3.34
N HIS A 175 -11.17 -2.41 3.45
CA HIS A 175 -10.00 -2.13 4.28
C HIS A 175 -10.29 -2.38 5.76
N ARG A 176 -11.47 -1.96 6.25
CA ARG A 176 -11.91 -2.25 7.61
C ARG A 176 -12.00 -3.76 7.87
N LEU A 177 -12.53 -4.53 6.90
CA LEU A 177 -12.62 -5.99 7.01
C LEU A 177 -11.23 -6.66 6.99
N LEU A 178 -10.32 -6.19 6.14
CA LEU A 178 -8.93 -6.65 6.13
C LEU A 178 -8.24 -6.39 7.47
N LEU A 179 -8.35 -5.17 8.01
CA LEU A 179 -7.79 -4.84 9.32
C LEU A 179 -8.40 -5.70 10.44
N SER A 180 -9.71 -5.90 10.43
CA SER A 180 -10.38 -6.74 11.43
C SER A 180 -9.91 -8.20 11.37
N THR A 181 -9.83 -8.78 10.17
CA THR A 181 -9.40 -10.17 9.98
C THR A 181 -7.93 -10.36 10.33
N THR A 182 -7.05 -9.42 9.97
CA THR A 182 -5.63 -9.46 10.34
C THR A 182 -5.43 -9.35 11.85
N ILE A 183 -6.16 -8.46 12.53
CA ILE A 183 -6.16 -8.37 14.00
C ILE A 183 -6.59 -9.70 14.61
N GLN A 184 -7.71 -10.27 14.17
CA GLN A 184 -8.19 -11.57 14.67
C GLN A 184 -7.18 -12.69 14.44
N LEU A 185 -6.45 -12.67 13.31
CA LEU A 185 -5.45 -13.68 12.98
C LEU A 185 -4.22 -13.54 13.88
N ILE A 186 -3.76 -12.32 14.14
CA ILE A 186 -2.68 -12.04 15.10
C ILE A 186 -3.10 -12.47 16.51
N GLU A 187 -4.32 -12.11 16.93
CA GLU A 187 -4.87 -12.52 18.22
C GLU A 187 -4.91 -14.04 18.34
N ARG A 188 -5.41 -14.76 17.33
CA ARG A 188 -5.48 -16.22 17.35
C ARG A 188 -4.11 -16.90 17.32
N GLN A 189 -3.19 -16.43 16.48
CA GLN A 189 -1.90 -17.08 16.28
C GLN A 189 -0.85 -16.72 17.33
N LYS A 190 -0.76 -15.44 17.73
CA LYS A 190 0.26 -14.99 18.69
C LYS A 190 -0.26 -15.05 20.12
N HIS A 191 -1.47 -14.58 20.34
CA HIS A 191 -2.01 -14.37 21.69
C HIS A 191 -3.05 -15.41 22.11
N GLY A 192 -3.46 -16.28 21.18
CA GLY A 192 -4.58 -17.18 21.33
C GLY A 192 -4.28 -18.37 22.24
N ILE A 193 -5.37 -19.01 22.67
CA ILE A 193 -5.36 -20.26 23.43
C ILE A 193 -4.42 -21.32 22.81
N PRO A 194 -4.39 -21.58 21.48
CA PRO A 194 -3.51 -22.62 20.93
C PRO A 194 -2.02 -22.30 21.11
N SER A 195 -1.60 -21.03 20.91
CA SER A 195 -0.22 -20.59 21.14
C SER A 195 0.18 -20.71 22.61
N ARG A 196 -0.72 -20.31 23.53
CA ARG A 196 -0.49 -20.45 24.97
C ARG A 196 -0.45 -21.92 25.41
N ALA A 197 -1.32 -22.77 24.87
CA ALA A 197 -1.34 -24.21 25.15
C ALA A 197 -0.06 -24.89 24.65
N ALA A 198 0.38 -24.60 23.42
CA ALA A 198 1.64 -25.11 22.89
C ALA A 198 2.84 -24.66 23.74
N LYS A 199 2.87 -23.38 24.16
CA LYS A 199 3.91 -22.85 25.06
C LYS A 199 3.89 -23.52 26.44
N ALA A 200 2.71 -23.78 27.01
CA ALA A 200 2.58 -24.48 28.28
C ALA A 200 3.03 -25.94 28.16
N GLN A 201 2.65 -26.63 27.08
CA GLN A 201 3.07 -28.00 26.80
C GLN A 201 4.59 -28.10 26.61
N ALA A 202 5.20 -27.18 25.86
CA ALA A 202 6.65 -27.13 25.70
C ALA A 202 7.37 -26.92 27.04
N ARG A 203 6.87 -26.02 27.90
CA ARG A 203 7.40 -25.81 29.25
C ARG A 203 7.25 -27.05 30.14
N HIS A 204 6.11 -27.72 30.07
CA HIS A 204 5.88 -28.95 30.81
C HIS A 204 6.87 -30.04 30.38
N LEU A 205 7.04 -30.24 29.07
CA LEU A 205 8.01 -31.21 28.54
C LEU A 205 9.46 -30.88 28.93
N ALA A 206 9.83 -29.59 28.95
CA ALA A 206 11.14 -29.16 29.43
C ALA A 206 11.35 -29.50 30.91
N LEU A 207 10.37 -29.19 31.77
CA LEU A 207 10.43 -29.55 33.20
C LEU A 207 10.49 -31.07 33.42
N VAL A 208 9.76 -31.85 32.61
CA VAL A 208 9.84 -33.31 32.64
C VAL A 208 11.25 -33.77 32.26
N ALA A 209 11.84 -33.21 31.21
CA ALA A 209 13.21 -33.52 30.80
C ALA A 209 14.23 -33.19 31.90
N ASP A 210 14.16 -32.01 32.51
CA ASP A 210 15.04 -31.61 33.62
C ASP A 210 14.86 -32.55 34.83
N SER A 211 13.62 -32.96 35.13
CA SER A 211 13.36 -33.91 36.22
C SER A 211 13.92 -35.31 35.93
N LEU A 212 13.89 -35.73 34.67
CA LEU A 212 14.46 -37.00 34.24
C LEU A 212 15.99 -36.95 34.28
N ASP A 213 16.60 -35.86 33.85
CA ASP A 213 18.05 -35.65 33.96
C ASP A 213 18.51 -35.69 35.43
N GLY A 214 17.76 -35.02 36.32
CA GLY A 214 17.99 -35.10 37.76
C GLY A 214 17.90 -36.53 38.30
N LYS A 215 16.86 -37.30 37.91
CA LYS A 215 16.71 -38.71 38.30
C LYS A 215 17.84 -39.59 37.76
N LEU A 216 18.22 -39.42 36.48
CA LEU A 216 19.32 -40.15 35.87
C LEU A 216 20.64 -39.88 36.60
N ARG A 217 20.86 -38.64 37.02
CA ARG A 217 22.05 -38.26 37.79
C ARG A 217 22.08 -38.91 39.18
N ILE A 218 20.94 -38.99 39.86
CA ILE A 218 20.83 -39.72 41.13
C ILE A 218 21.09 -41.22 40.91
N MET A 219 20.42 -41.84 39.93
CA MET A 219 20.64 -43.25 39.60
C MET A 219 22.09 -43.56 39.22
N HIS A 220 22.75 -42.64 38.52
CA HIS A 220 24.16 -42.75 38.19
C HIS A 220 25.04 -42.73 39.44
N LEU A 221 24.78 -41.82 40.39
CA LEU A 221 25.51 -41.77 41.65
C LEU A 221 25.26 -43.03 42.50
N GLU A 222 24.01 -43.51 42.59
CA GLU A 222 23.70 -44.76 43.28
C GLU A 222 24.37 -45.98 42.63
N ALA A 223 24.44 -46.01 41.28
CA ALA A 223 25.14 -47.07 40.57
C ALA A 223 26.65 -47.01 40.84
N LEU A 224 27.24 -45.80 40.84
CA LEU A 224 28.64 -45.61 41.21
C LEU A 224 28.90 -46.09 42.64
N GLU A 225 28.06 -45.72 43.59
CA GLU A 225 28.16 -46.16 44.99
C GLU A 225 28.12 -47.69 45.09
N ARG A 226 27.18 -48.35 44.39
CA ARG A 226 27.10 -49.83 44.32
C ARG A 226 28.31 -50.49 43.66
N THR A 227 28.95 -49.85 42.68
CA THR A 227 30.13 -50.41 42.00
C THR A 227 31.43 -50.14 42.74
N TYR A 228 31.50 -49.01 43.44
CA TYR A 228 32.65 -48.55 44.22
C TYR A 228 32.35 -48.67 45.71
N ASP A 229 31.95 -49.86 46.12
CA ASP A 229 31.82 -50.21 47.54
C ASP A 229 33.16 -49.96 48.26
N PRO A 230 33.16 -49.63 49.56
CA PRO A 230 34.39 -49.36 50.32
C PRO A 230 35.40 -50.51 50.24
N ASP A 231 34.93 -51.76 50.15
CA ASP A 231 35.77 -52.94 49.98
C ASP A 231 36.42 -53.00 48.58
N THR A 232 35.68 -52.62 47.54
CA THR A 232 36.24 -52.54 46.17
C THR A 232 37.26 -51.41 46.06
N ASN A 233 37.01 -50.27 46.69
CA ASN A 233 37.97 -49.17 46.75
C ASN A 233 39.22 -49.55 47.54
N ALA A 234 39.07 -50.27 48.66
CA ALA A 234 40.19 -50.77 49.44
C ALA A 234 41.03 -51.78 48.64
N THR A 235 40.39 -52.75 47.98
CA THR A 235 41.09 -53.73 47.12
C THR A 235 41.78 -53.07 45.92
N LEU A 236 41.15 -52.08 45.28
CA LEU A 236 41.79 -51.28 44.22
C LEU A 236 42.98 -50.47 44.76
N ALA A 237 42.89 -49.92 45.97
CA ALA A 237 44.00 -49.21 46.61
C ALA A 237 45.18 -50.15 46.90
N PHE A 238 44.92 -51.35 47.43
CA PHE A 238 45.95 -52.38 47.62
C PHE A 238 46.57 -52.82 46.28
N TYR A 239 45.76 -53.00 45.24
CA TYR A 239 46.27 -53.37 43.93
C TYR A 239 47.14 -52.27 43.32
N LYS A 240 46.76 -50.99 43.50
CA LYS A 240 47.56 -49.83 43.08
C LYS A 240 48.91 -49.80 43.81
N GLU A 241 48.92 -50.00 45.12
CA GLU A 241 50.15 -50.07 45.91
C GLU A 241 51.06 -51.20 45.41
N HIS A 242 50.50 -52.41 45.23
CA HIS A 242 51.22 -53.54 44.67
C HIS A 242 51.81 -53.27 43.27
N LEU A 243 51.09 -52.56 42.40
CA LEU A 243 51.59 -52.19 41.08
C LEU A 243 52.73 -51.17 41.14
N GLU A 244 52.67 -50.16 42.01
CA GLU A 244 53.79 -49.25 42.22
C GLU A 244 55.01 -49.98 42.79
N ASP A 245 54.78 -50.91 43.71
CA ASP A 245 55.81 -51.81 44.23
C ASP A 245 56.45 -52.68 43.12
N ALA A 246 55.63 -53.30 42.28
CA ALA A 246 56.11 -54.10 41.16
C ALA A 246 56.91 -53.24 40.16
N LYS A 247 56.44 -52.03 39.87
CA LYS A 247 57.12 -51.06 39.00
C LYS A 247 58.45 -50.60 39.58
N THR A 248 58.55 -50.32 40.88
CA THR A 248 59.84 -50.00 41.50
C THR A 248 60.81 -51.18 41.47
N ARG A 249 60.33 -52.42 41.70
CA ARG A 249 61.15 -53.63 41.56
C ARG A 249 61.64 -53.84 40.14
N LEU A 250 60.78 -53.66 39.13
CA LEU A 250 61.16 -53.75 37.72
C LEU A 250 62.16 -52.67 37.34
N ARG A 251 61.99 -51.43 37.79
CA ARG A 251 62.99 -50.36 37.61
C ARG A 251 64.33 -50.71 38.24
N ARG A 252 64.34 -51.26 39.46
CA ARG A 252 65.57 -51.75 40.11
C ARG A 252 66.20 -52.93 39.38
N ARG A 253 65.39 -53.78 38.74
CA ARG A 253 65.90 -54.90 37.93
C ARG A 253 66.47 -54.41 36.59
N ALA A 254 65.81 -53.46 35.95
CA ALA A 254 66.29 -52.80 34.75
C ALA A 254 67.63 -52.08 35.03
N ALA A 255 67.70 -51.26 36.07
CA ALA A 255 68.94 -50.58 36.46
C ALA A 255 70.08 -51.55 36.79
N ARG A 256 69.79 -52.71 37.40
CA ARG A 256 70.78 -53.76 37.63
C ARG A 256 71.24 -54.41 36.33
N ALA A 257 70.32 -54.77 35.44
CA ALA A 257 70.66 -55.35 34.14
C ALA A 257 71.46 -54.37 33.26
N GLU A 258 71.13 -53.07 33.29
CA GLU A 258 71.89 -52.00 32.64
C GLU A 258 73.29 -51.85 33.27
N GLY A 259 73.41 -51.95 34.59
CA GLY A 259 74.69 -51.99 35.29
C GLY A 259 75.55 -53.19 34.86
N GLU A 260 74.99 -54.39 34.88
CA GLU A 260 75.67 -55.62 34.41
C GLU A 260 76.09 -55.49 32.94
N LEU A 261 75.22 -54.98 32.06
CA LEU A 261 75.56 -54.68 30.65
C LEU A 261 76.73 -53.69 30.54
N SER A 262 76.75 -52.63 31.34
CA SER A 262 77.85 -51.66 31.35
C SER A 262 79.17 -52.29 31.82
N GLU A 263 79.13 -53.21 32.78
CA GLU A 263 80.29 -53.98 33.21
C GLU A 263 80.79 -54.89 32.08
N TYR A 264 79.89 -55.60 31.38
CA TYR A 264 80.23 -56.42 30.20
C TYR A 264 80.80 -55.59 29.05
N GLU A 265 80.27 -54.40 28.78
CA GLU A 265 80.84 -53.47 27.80
C GLU A 265 82.27 -53.06 28.20
N GLY A 266 82.51 -52.80 29.49
CA GLY A 266 83.84 -52.54 30.04
C GLY A 266 84.80 -53.72 29.91
N PHE A 267 84.34 -54.96 30.10
CA PHE A 267 85.12 -56.17 29.81
C PHE A 267 85.37 -56.33 28.30
N GLY A 268 84.44 -55.89 27.44
CA GLY A 268 84.60 -55.89 25.99
C GLY A 268 85.78 -55.05 25.51
N GLU A 269 86.06 -53.91 26.15
CA GLU A 269 87.27 -53.12 25.84
C GLU A 269 88.56 -53.82 26.29
N GLN A 270 88.56 -54.47 27.46
CA GLN A 270 89.72 -55.24 27.93
C GLN A 270 89.97 -56.47 27.06
N MET A 271 88.91 -57.21 26.72
CA MET A 271 88.95 -58.35 25.81
C MET A 271 89.43 -57.95 24.41
N LYS A 272 89.01 -56.80 23.89
CA LYS A 272 89.55 -56.26 22.63
C LYS A 272 91.06 -56.02 22.71
N ARG A 273 91.54 -55.41 23.79
CA ARG A 273 93.00 -55.20 24.02
C ARG A 273 93.76 -56.52 24.13
N ASP A 274 93.17 -57.53 24.79
CA ASP A 274 93.81 -58.83 24.93
C ASP A 274 93.79 -59.62 23.61
N VAL A 275 92.72 -59.52 22.81
CA VAL A 275 92.67 -60.09 21.45
C VAL A 275 93.68 -59.42 20.53
N GLU A 276 93.85 -58.09 20.61
CA GLU A 276 94.90 -57.36 19.87
C GLU A 276 96.30 -57.83 20.28
N ARG A 277 96.55 -58.04 21.58
CA ARG A 277 97.82 -58.60 22.08
C ARG A 277 98.05 -60.04 21.63
N TYR A 278 97.01 -60.88 21.61
CA TYR A 278 97.08 -62.24 21.10
C TYR A 278 97.32 -62.28 19.59
N ALA A 279 96.73 -61.36 18.83
CA ALA A 279 96.99 -61.22 17.40
C ALA A 279 98.44 -60.82 17.13
N ALA A 280 98.99 -59.87 17.91
CA ALA A 280 100.41 -59.52 17.84
C ALA A 280 101.33 -60.70 18.19
N LEU A 281 101.00 -61.46 19.23
CA LEU A 281 101.72 -62.69 19.58
C LEU A 281 101.64 -63.76 18.49
N LEU A 282 100.51 -63.90 17.81
CA LEU A 282 100.35 -64.80 16.67
C LEU A 282 101.20 -64.36 15.48
N GLU A 283 101.26 -63.07 15.18
CA GLU A 283 102.17 -62.54 14.16
C GLU A 283 103.64 -62.77 14.53
N GLU A 284 104.02 -62.61 15.80
CA GLU A 284 105.36 -62.96 16.29
C GLU A 284 105.63 -64.47 16.20
N LEU A 285 104.64 -65.32 16.45
CA LEU A 285 104.71 -66.77 16.27
C LEU A 285 104.89 -67.16 14.80
N ASP A 286 104.21 -66.48 13.89
CA ASP A 286 104.35 -66.74 12.45
C ASP A 286 105.67 -66.19 11.91
N ARG A 287 106.17 -65.06 12.43
CA ARG A 287 107.53 -64.56 12.15
C ARG A 287 108.59 -65.51 12.67
N THR A 288 108.48 -65.99 13.91
CA THR A 288 109.41 -66.98 14.47
C THR A 288 109.33 -68.32 13.73
N LYS A 289 108.16 -68.78 13.31
CA LYS A 289 108.03 -69.95 12.41
C LYS A 289 108.68 -69.70 11.05
N ALA A 290 108.52 -68.51 10.48
CA ALA A 290 109.17 -68.15 9.22
C ALA A 290 110.70 -68.07 9.37
N ASP A 291 111.19 -67.58 10.52
CA ASP A 291 112.62 -67.53 10.84
C ASP A 291 113.18 -68.94 11.12
N ILE A 292 112.43 -69.84 11.78
CA ILE A 292 112.79 -71.26 11.93
C ILE A 292 112.87 -71.93 10.55
N ARG A 293 111.92 -71.65 9.64
CA ARG A 293 111.96 -72.14 8.25
C ARG A 293 113.11 -71.55 7.43
N ARG A 294 113.58 -70.34 7.77
CA ARG A 294 114.76 -69.71 7.15
C ARG A 294 116.09 -70.21 7.71
N LEU A 295 116.12 -70.62 8.98
CA LEU A 295 117.32 -71.07 9.69
C LEU A 295 117.50 -72.60 9.66
N GLY A 296 116.52 -73.36 9.17
CA GLY A 296 116.61 -74.78 8.87
C GLY A 296 116.77 -75.06 7.38
N GLY A 297 118.00 -75.01 6.88
CA GLY A 297 118.39 -75.75 5.68
C GLY A 297 118.49 -77.26 5.98
N ASP A 298 118.24 -78.07 4.95
CA ASP A 298 118.49 -79.52 4.84
C ASP A 298 117.84 -80.46 5.88
N ALA A 299 116.68 -81.03 5.52
CA ALA A 299 116.37 -82.48 5.47
C ALA A 299 114.87 -82.71 5.22
#